data_AF-A0A540W6V6-F1
#
_entry.id   AF-A0A540W6V6-F1
#
_cell.length_a   1.000
_cell.length_b   1.000
_cell.length_c   1.000
_cell.angle_alpha   90.00
_cell.angle_beta   90.00
_cell.angle_gamma   90.00
#
_symmetry.space_group_name_H-M   'P 1'
#
loop_
_entity.id
_entity.type
_entity.pdbx_description
1 polymer ?
#
loop_
_entity_poly.entity_id
_entity_poly.type
_entity_poly.pdbx_seq_one_letter_code
_entity_poly.pdbx_strand_id
1 'polypeptide(L)'
;MYSPTCPADAEPASRAEMAGPGPHPSVDAWQMVVVHVEGRWQPALLTQWRRLPSGWVAHVRWRKSRDPGDGWAWLRHDPATLQPLTPDDMDAAGLGA
;
A
#
# COMPACT_ATOMS: atom_id res chain seq x y z
N MET A 1 -18.42 -10.39 3.13
CA MET A 1 -17.08 -10.22 3.74
C MET A 1 -16.09 -10.98 2.90
N TYR A 2 -15.43 -10.32 1.95
CA TYR A 2 -14.24 -10.88 1.32
C TYR A 2 -13.14 -10.77 2.39
N SER A 3 -12.74 -11.89 2.99
CA SER A 3 -11.49 -11.93 3.76
C SER A 3 -10.41 -12.29 2.75
N PRO A 4 -9.62 -11.31 2.24
CA PRO A 4 -8.51 -11.65 1.38
C PRO A 4 -7.57 -12.59 2.16
N THR A 5 -7.52 -13.84 1.73
CA THR A 5 -6.63 -14.88 2.27
C THR A 5 -5.21 -14.49 1.92
N CYS A 6 -4.57 -13.71 2.78
CA CYS A 6 -3.17 -13.39 2.68
C CYS A 6 -2.42 -14.03 3.86
N PRO A 7 -1.52 -14.99 3.60
CA PRO A 7 -0.80 -15.69 4.66
C PRO A 7 0.39 -14.89 5.23
N ALA A 8 0.74 -13.73 4.64
CA ALA A 8 1.97 -13.00 4.97
C ALA A 8 1.81 -11.47 4.85
N ASP A 9 2.69 -10.73 5.54
CA ASP A 9 2.76 -9.27 5.41
C ASP A 9 3.43 -8.84 4.08
N ALA A 10 3.09 -7.64 3.63
CA ALA A 10 3.68 -7.02 2.45
C ALA A 10 5.20 -6.89 2.59
N GLU A 11 5.93 -7.25 1.54
CA GLU A 11 7.40 -7.18 1.56
C GLU A 11 7.92 -5.74 1.44
N PRO A 12 8.81 -5.29 2.34
CA PRO A 12 9.51 -4.04 2.17
C PRO A 12 10.42 -4.04 0.93
N ALA A 13 10.41 -2.95 0.19
CA ALA A 13 11.35 -2.75 -0.91
C ALA A 13 12.77 -2.50 -0.39
N SER A 14 13.78 -3.03 -1.08
CA SER A 14 15.18 -2.79 -0.73
C SER A 14 15.64 -1.36 -1.08
N ARG A 15 16.76 -0.91 -0.51
CA ARG A 15 17.30 0.44 -0.76
C ARG A 15 17.66 0.73 -2.22
N ALA A 16 18.08 -0.28 -2.96
CA ALA A 16 18.33 -0.16 -4.40
C ALA A 16 17.02 0.08 -5.17
N GLU A 17 15.93 -0.54 -4.72
CA GLU A 17 14.58 -0.42 -5.28
C GLU A 17 13.94 0.94 -4.93
N MET A 18 14.31 1.54 -3.81
CA MET A 18 13.91 2.90 -3.42
C MET A 18 14.56 4.02 -4.23
N ALA A 19 15.58 3.72 -5.05
CA ALA A 19 16.34 4.73 -5.80
C ALA A 19 15.96 4.81 -7.30
N GLY A 20 15.05 3.95 -7.78
CA GLY A 20 14.66 3.93 -9.19
C GLY A 20 13.92 5.21 -9.63
N PRO A 21 14.07 5.64 -10.90
CA PRO A 21 13.22 6.67 -11.48
C PRO A 21 11.80 6.12 -11.62
N GLY A 22 10.80 6.89 -11.19
CA GLY A 22 9.43 6.40 -11.20
C GLY A 22 8.41 7.53 -11.24
N PRO A 23 7.93 7.92 -12.43
CA PRO A 23 6.64 8.58 -12.57
C PRO A 23 5.51 7.58 -12.29
N HIS A 24 4.44 8.09 -11.70
CA HIS A 24 3.21 7.35 -11.39
C HIS A 24 2.60 6.77 -12.68
N PRO A 25 2.34 5.45 -12.80
CA PRO A 25 1.77 4.87 -14.02
C PRO A 25 0.27 5.11 -14.18
N SER A 26 -0.44 5.46 -13.11
CA SER A 26 -1.90 5.57 -13.15
C SER A 26 -2.35 7.02 -13.33
N VAL A 27 -3.25 7.26 -14.29
CA VAL A 27 -4.03 8.50 -14.44
C VAL A 27 -5.26 8.51 -13.52
N ASP A 28 -5.63 7.36 -12.99
CA ASP A 28 -6.59 7.21 -11.90
C ASP A 28 -5.80 7.30 -10.59
N ALA A 29 -5.76 8.49 -9.99
CA ALA A 29 -5.01 8.77 -8.76
C ALA A 29 -5.60 7.96 -7.59
N TRP A 30 -5.16 6.72 -7.41
CA TRP A 30 -5.51 5.92 -6.26
C TRP A 30 -4.82 6.54 -5.05
N GLN A 31 -5.56 7.31 -4.27
CA GLN A 31 -5.04 7.87 -3.02
C GLN A 31 -5.07 6.83 -1.91
N MET A 32 -6.01 5.89 -1.93
CA MET A 32 -6.22 4.92 -0.85
C MET A 32 -6.07 3.48 -1.33
N VAL A 33 -5.31 2.69 -0.57
CA VAL A 33 -5.11 1.25 -0.75
C VAL A 33 -5.36 0.54 0.57
N VAL A 34 -5.51 -0.78 0.54
CA VAL A 34 -5.38 -1.64 1.73
C VAL A 34 -4.10 -2.43 1.63
N VAL A 35 -3.37 -2.51 2.74
CA VAL A 35 -2.10 -3.25 2.84
C VAL A 35 -2.16 -4.23 3.99
N HIS A 36 -1.66 -5.44 3.77
CA HIS A 36 -1.48 -6.42 4.84
C HIS A 36 -0.12 -6.19 5.50
N VAL A 37 -0.12 -5.60 6.70
CA VAL A 37 1.08 -5.29 7.47
C VAL A 37 0.79 -5.46 8.94
N GLU A 38 1.77 -5.95 9.70
CA GLU A 38 1.62 -6.21 11.14
C GLU A 38 0.53 -7.27 11.41
N GLY A 39 0.39 -8.26 10.52
CA GLY A 39 -0.58 -9.35 10.64
C GLY A 39 -2.03 -8.96 10.44
N ARG A 40 -2.31 -7.80 9.82
CA ARG A 40 -3.68 -7.34 9.55
C ARG A 40 -3.75 -6.47 8.29
N TRP A 41 -4.93 -6.44 7.68
CA TRP A 41 -5.25 -5.49 6.62
C TRP A 41 -5.50 -4.11 7.22
N GLN A 42 -4.82 -3.09 6.69
CA GLN A 42 -4.93 -1.70 7.15
C GLN A 42 -5.12 -0.78 5.94
N PRO A 43 -5.98 0.24 6.04
CA PRO A 43 -6.03 1.29 5.03
C PRO A 43 -4.71 2.05 5.02
N ALA A 44 -4.22 2.39 3.83
CA ALA A 44 -3.01 3.18 3.66
C ALA A 44 -3.17 4.21 2.54
N LEU A 45 -2.59 5.38 2.78
CA LEU A 45 -2.45 6.41 1.76
C LEU A 45 -1.30 6.03 0.83
N LEU A 46 -1.60 5.85 -0.45
CA LEU A 46 -0.59 5.69 -1.48
C LEU A 46 -0.05 7.07 -1.87
N THR A 47 1.25 7.26 -1.71
CA THR A 47 1.90 8.56 -1.90
C THR A 47 2.82 8.60 -3.11
N GLN A 48 3.36 7.45 -3.53
CA GLN A 48 4.24 7.38 -4.69
C GLN A 48 4.30 5.96 -5.27
N TRP A 49 4.46 5.85 -6.59
CA TRP A 49 4.83 4.60 -7.27
C TRP A 49 6.23 4.72 -7.87
N ARG A 50 6.98 3.61 -7.93
CA ARG A 50 8.20 3.51 -8.74
C ARG A 50 8.24 2.21 -9.54
N ARG A 51 8.73 2.33 -10.78
CA ARG A 51 8.97 1.18 -11.67
C ARG A 51 10.41 0.70 -11.51
N LEU A 52 10.57 -0.61 -11.34
CA LEU A 52 11.85 -1.28 -11.25
C LEU A 52 11.90 -2.44 -12.26
N PRO A 53 13.10 -2.93 -12.62
CA PRO A 53 13.23 -4.13 -13.45
C PRO A 53 12.52 -5.34 -12.82
N SER A 54 12.53 -5.44 -11.49
CA SER A 54 11.91 -6.52 -10.71
C SER A 54 10.39 -6.40 -10.58
N GLY A 55 9.78 -5.22 -10.83
CA GLY A 55 8.37 -5.01 -10.50
C GLY A 55 7.99 -3.55 -10.25
N TRP A 56 6.92 -3.35 -9.49
CA TRP A 56 6.49 -2.05 -8.99
C TRP A 56 6.68 -1.99 -7.48
N VAL A 57 6.99 -0.81 -6.97
CA VAL A 57 6.98 -0.53 -5.52
C VAL A 57 6.10 0.67 -5.23
N ALA A 58 5.35 0.60 -4.13
CA ALA A 58 4.46 1.65 -3.65
C ALA A 58 4.99 2.23 -2.34
N HIS A 59 5.01 3.55 -2.23
CA HIS A 59 5.20 4.23 -0.96
C HIS A 59 3.85 4.45 -0.31
N VAL A 60 3.63 3.82 0.84
CA VAL A 60 2.35 3.85 1.54
C VAL A 60 2.49 4.36 2.97
N ARG A 61 1.42 4.98 3.48
CA ARG A 61 1.28 5.40 4.88
C ARG A 61 0.01 4.82 5.50
N TRP A 62 0.11 3.99 6.53
CA TRP A 62 -1.05 3.35 7.19
C TRP A 62 -1.31 3.78 8.63
N ARG A 63 -0.39 4.50 9.30
CA ARG A 63 -0.62 5.02 10.67
C ARG A 63 -0.84 6.53 10.68
N LYS A 64 -1.74 6.97 11.58
CA LYS A 64 -2.02 8.38 11.91
C LYS A 64 -1.03 8.99 12.89
N SER A 65 -0.06 8.21 13.40
CA SER A 65 0.95 8.75 14.31
C SER A 65 1.67 9.93 13.68
N ARG A 66 1.97 10.93 14.50
CA ARG A 66 2.79 12.09 14.10
C ARG A 66 4.27 11.73 14.01
N ASP A 67 4.68 10.59 14.58
CA ASP A 67 6.06 10.14 14.48
C ASP A 67 6.39 9.74 13.04
N PRO A 68 7.37 10.42 12.40
CA PRO A 68 7.68 10.23 10.98
C PRO A 68 8.28 8.86 10.66
N GLY A 69 8.67 8.07 11.66
CA GLY A 69 9.13 6.69 11.52
C GLY A 69 8.02 5.64 11.63
N ASP A 70 6.81 6.02 12.04
CA ASP A 70 5.73 5.07 12.32
C ASP A 70 4.73 4.98 11.16
N GLY A 71 4.61 3.78 10.59
CA GLY A 71 3.57 3.44 9.63
C GLY A 71 3.75 4.01 8.23
N TRP A 72 5.00 4.09 7.76
CA TRP A 72 5.38 4.38 6.39
C TRP A 72 6.35 3.31 5.88
N ALA A 73 6.20 2.87 4.63
CA ALA A 73 7.16 2.01 3.97
C ALA A 73 7.05 2.07 2.45
N TRP A 74 8.16 1.76 1.79
CA TRP A 74 8.12 1.27 0.41
C TRP A 74 7.80 -0.22 0.44
N LEU A 75 6.71 -0.62 -0.18
CA LEU A 75 6.27 -2.00 -0.30
C LEU A 75 6.38 -2.47 -1.74
N ARG A 76 6.77 -3.71 -1.95
CA ARG A 76 6.65 -4.36 -3.25
C ARG A 76 5.18 -4.52 -3.60
N HIS A 77 4.87 -4.27 -4.87
CA HIS A 77 3.53 -4.50 -5.38
C HIS A 77 3.29 -6.01 -5.50
N ASP A 78 2.41 -6.51 -4.63
CA ASP A 78 1.82 -7.82 -4.73
C ASP A 78 0.31 -7.68 -4.51
N PRO A 79 -0.55 -8.06 -5.48
CA PRO A 79 -2.00 -7.98 -5.32
C PRO A 79 -2.54 -8.83 -4.16
N ALA A 80 -1.78 -9.80 -3.64
CA ALA A 80 -2.15 -10.55 -2.45
C ALA A 80 -2.00 -9.74 -1.16
N THR A 81 -1.14 -8.73 -1.11
CA THR A 81 -0.84 -7.93 0.11
C THR A 81 -1.11 -6.44 -0.03
N LEU A 82 -1.33 -5.93 -1.26
CA LEU A 82 -1.62 -4.52 -1.56
C LEU A 82 -2.71 -4.45 -2.63
N GLN A 83 -3.86 -3.89 -2.26
CA GLN A 83 -5.05 -3.84 -3.12
C GLN A 83 -5.63 -2.41 -3.14
N PRO A 84 -6.28 -2.00 -4.24
CA PRO A 84 -7.08 -0.78 -4.22
C PRO A 84 -8.12 -0.87 -3.11
N LEU A 85 -8.29 0.21 -2.34
CA LEU A 85 -9.43 0.33 -1.43
C LEU A 85 -10.63 0.78 -2.26
N THR A 86 -11.60 -0.10 -2.48
CA THR A 86 -12.82 0.27 -3.22
C THR A 86 -13.80 1.03 -2.31
N PRO A 87 -14.75 1.80 -2.86
CA PRO A 87 -15.79 2.45 -2.05
C PRO A 87 -16.57 1.47 -1.17
N ASP A 88 -16.92 0.29 -1.71
CA ASP A 88 -17.59 -0.77 -0.96
C ASP A 88 -16.72 -1.28 0.21
N ASP A 89 -15.39 -1.35 0.03
CA ASP A 89 -14.45 -1.72 1.09
C ASP A 89 -14.31 -0.62 2.15
N MET A 90 -14.40 0.66 1.77
CA MET A 90 -14.39 1.78 2.73
C MET A 90 -15.62 1.74 3.63
N ASP A 91 -16.80 1.49 3.07
CA ASP A 91 -18.05 1.40 3.80
C ASP A 91 -18.07 0.17 4.72
N ALA A 92 -17.60 -0.99 4.22
CA ALA A 92 -17.48 -2.21 5.02
C ALA A 92 -16.46 -2.07 6.18
N ALA A 93 -15.43 -1.24 6.03
CA ALA A 93 -14.43 -0.97 7.06
C ALA A 93 -14.83 0.14 8.04
N GLY A 94 -16.00 0.79 7.87
CA GLY A 94 -16.41 1.93 8.68
C GLY A 94 -15.51 3.17 8.50
N LEU A 95 -14.93 3.31 7.30
CA LEU A 95 -14.05 4.41 6.90
C LEU A 95 -14.74 5.36 5.90
N GLY A 96 -15.94 5.00 5.42
CA GLY A 96 -16.86 5.89 4.71
C GLY A 96 -17.46 6.94 5.66
N ALA A 97 -17.67 8.15 5.13
CA ALA A 97 -18.09 9.35 5.86
C ALA A 97 -19.37 9.20 6.71
#